data_AF-A0A1G0G0L6-F1
#
_entry.id   AF-A0A1G0G0L6-F1
#
_cell.length_a   1.000
_cell.length_b   1.000
_cell.length_c   1.000
_cell.angle_alpha   90.00
_cell.angle_beta   90.00
_cell.angle_gamma   90.00
#
_symmetry.space_group_name_H-M   'P 1'
#
loop_
_entity.id
_entity.type
_entity.pdbx_description
1 polymer ?
#
loop_
_entity_poly.entity_id
_entity_poly.type
_entity_poly.pdbx_seq_one_letter_code
_entity_poly.pdbx_strand_id
1 'polypeptide(L)'
;MSNKLASSFSPGDQAITKKSEDKLYVKARVVDKIFNFISNDQINSLTVAITGEWGSGKTSAMNLLANALNESHNNVVLTFEPLLEGRFGVTEVLELFYLKLYAALSKKNPEVDSIFKKLLGSLGAIVFTGTKLSIDIPTIGEAGIDFGEKYQKILDIWKKHDVKSFQQQTAQLNEFLQNKKLKIFIFIDEIDRLPPEHIISFLMFARILETFENLICIVGVDYDQVIQSLMASSTYSLNSYERAKSYIDKLFHAQFHIHHNQSILASLLII
;
A
#
# COMPACT_ATOMS: atom_id res chain seq x y z
N MET A 1 14.31 -47.78 -25.47
CA MET A 1 13.42 -47.40 -24.36
C MET A 1 14.08 -46.31 -23.54
N SER A 2 13.66 -45.06 -23.73
CA SER A 2 13.80 -43.99 -22.74
C SER A 2 13.02 -42.77 -23.24
N ASN A 3 11.72 -42.76 -22.93
CA ASN A 3 10.88 -41.56 -22.99
C ASN A 3 11.48 -40.52 -22.03
N LYS A 4 12.07 -39.45 -22.56
CA LYS A 4 12.22 -38.20 -21.82
C LYS A 4 11.01 -37.34 -22.15
N LEU A 5 9.96 -37.50 -21.34
CA LEU A 5 8.96 -36.45 -21.16
C LEU A 5 9.70 -35.25 -20.58
N ALA A 6 10.13 -34.34 -21.44
CA ALA A 6 10.40 -32.97 -21.03
C ALA A 6 9.03 -32.38 -20.67
N SER A 7 8.70 -32.37 -19.38
CA SER A 7 7.59 -31.56 -18.89
C SER A 7 7.92 -30.11 -19.21
N SER A 8 7.33 -29.61 -20.29
CA SER A 8 7.30 -28.19 -20.61
C SER A 8 6.67 -27.47 -19.43
N PHE A 9 7.51 -26.88 -18.58
CA PHE A 9 7.06 -25.97 -17.54
C PHE A 9 6.46 -24.77 -18.27
N SER A 10 5.13 -24.70 -18.33
CA SER A 10 4.45 -23.47 -18.71
C SER A 10 4.77 -22.45 -17.61
N PRO A 11 5.35 -21.28 -17.90
CA PRO A 11 5.48 -20.21 -16.91
C PRO A 11 4.08 -19.66 -16.65
N GLY A 12 3.29 -20.39 -15.86
CA GLY A 12 1.96 -20.02 -15.43
C GLY A 12 2.03 -19.20 -14.14
N ASP A 13 1.26 -18.11 -14.12
CA ASP A 13 0.89 -17.27 -12.97
C ASP A 13 1.95 -16.39 -12.28
N GLN A 14 3.20 -16.32 -12.75
CA GLN A 14 4.13 -15.32 -12.20
C GLN A 14 3.85 -13.92 -12.75
N ALA A 15 3.72 -12.95 -11.84
CA ALA A 15 3.61 -11.56 -12.21
C ALA A 15 4.84 -11.11 -13.01
N ILE A 16 4.60 -10.41 -14.12
CA ILE A 16 5.69 -9.94 -14.97
C ILE A 16 6.40 -8.77 -14.30
N THR A 17 7.69 -8.61 -14.62
CA THR A 17 8.51 -7.51 -14.09
C THR A 17 9.04 -6.64 -15.22
N LYS A 18 9.23 -7.18 -16.42
CA LYS A 18 9.81 -6.45 -17.55
C LYS A 18 8.76 -6.09 -18.59
N LYS A 19 8.92 -4.92 -19.21
CA LYS A 19 8.08 -4.51 -20.35
C LYS A 19 8.08 -5.54 -21.49
N SER A 20 9.21 -6.22 -21.72
CA SER A 20 9.33 -7.26 -22.75
C SER A 20 8.45 -8.50 -22.49
N GLU A 21 8.00 -8.69 -21.25
CA GLU A 21 7.16 -9.81 -20.84
C GLU A 21 5.66 -9.49 -20.99
N ASP A 22 5.31 -8.23 -21.30
CA ASP A 22 3.93 -7.73 -21.38
C ASP A 22 3.22 -8.13 -22.69
N LYS A 23 2.97 -9.43 -22.85
CA LYS A 23 2.21 -10.00 -23.98
C LYS A 23 0.73 -9.59 -23.98
N LEU A 24 0.23 -9.18 -22.82
CA LEU A 24 -1.16 -8.77 -22.64
C LEU A 24 -1.34 -7.26 -22.74
N TYR A 25 -0.32 -6.47 -23.08
CA TYR A 25 -0.38 -5.00 -23.19
C TYR A 25 -0.95 -4.30 -21.94
N VAL A 26 -0.72 -4.87 -20.75
CA VAL A 26 -1.10 -4.29 -19.45
C VAL A 26 -0.53 -2.87 -19.33
N LYS A 27 0.70 -2.66 -19.82
CA LYS A 27 1.38 -1.37 -19.77
C LYS A 27 0.56 -0.27 -20.44
N ALA A 28 0.20 -0.49 -21.70
CA ALA A 28 -0.52 0.49 -22.51
C ALA A 28 -1.95 0.74 -22.00
N ARG A 29 -2.58 -0.26 -21.36
CA ARG A 29 -3.97 -0.12 -20.89
C ARG A 29 -4.12 0.68 -19.61
N VAL A 30 -3.25 0.41 -18.63
CA VAL A 30 -3.42 0.93 -17.26
C VAL A 30 -2.16 1.62 -16.74
N VAL A 31 -0.97 1.05 -16.95
CA VAL A 31 0.27 1.58 -16.35
C VAL A 31 0.58 2.98 -16.88
N ASP A 32 0.50 3.20 -18.20
CA ASP A 32 0.80 4.51 -18.79
C ASP A 32 -0.20 5.58 -18.31
N LYS A 33 -1.47 5.21 -18.12
CA LYS A 33 -2.50 6.12 -17.57
C LYS A 33 -2.19 6.50 -16.13
N ILE A 34 -1.87 5.51 -15.29
CA ILE A 34 -1.52 5.75 -13.89
C ILE A 34 -0.25 6.59 -13.83
N PHE A 35 0.81 6.21 -14.56
CA PHE A 35 2.09 6.91 -14.59
C PHE A 35 1.90 8.38 -14.94
N ASN A 36 1.14 8.70 -16.00
CA ASN A 36 0.86 10.09 -16.39
C ASN A 36 0.05 10.85 -15.32
N PHE A 37 -0.87 10.16 -14.64
CA PHE A 37 -1.65 10.76 -13.56
C PHE A 37 -0.77 11.09 -12.35
N ILE A 38 0.04 10.14 -11.86
CA ILE A 38 0.80 10.29 -10.61
C ILE A 38 2.14 11.03 -10.77
N SER A 39 2.68 11.11 -11.99
CA SER A 39 3.95 11.81 -12.26
C SER A 39 3.81 13.32 -12.30
N ASN A 40 2.61 13.89 -12.15
CA ASN A 40 2.42 15.32 -12.06
C ASN A 40 3.07 15.88 -10.77
N ASP A 41 3.95 16.87 -10.91
CA ASP A 41 4.67 17.49 -9.79
C ASP A 41 3.77 18.36 -8.88
N GLN A 42 2.58 18.73 -9.33
CA GLN A 42 1.59 19.42 -8.50
C GLN A 42 0.88 18.48 -7.52
N ILE A 43 1.01 17.17 -7.73
CA ILE A 43 0.46 16.18 -6.81
C ILE A 43 1.44 16.01 -5.66
N ASN A 44 1.03 16.49 -4.48
CA ASN A 44 1.79 16.34 -3.25
C ASN A 44 1.66 14.91 -2.71
N SER A 45 0.47 14.53 -2.25
CA SER A 45 0.23 13.19 -1.69
C SER A 45 -1.12 12.64 -2.08
N LEU A 46 -1.16 11.37 -2.43
CA LEU A 46 -2.40 10.67 -2.78
C LEU A 46 -2.29 9.16 -2.59
N THR A 47 -3.45 8.53 -2.58
CA THR A 47 -3.63 7.07 -2.50
C THR A 47 -4.41 6.61 -3.72
N VAL A 48 -3.81 5.78 -4.56
CA VAL A 48 -4.41 5.18 -5.76
C VAL A 48 -4.72 3.72 -5.52
N ALA A 49 -5.90 3.26 -5.93
CA ALA A 49 -6.17 1.83 -6.05
C ALA A 49 -5.96 1.34 -7.49
N ILE A 50 -5.26 0.21 -7.64
CA ILE A 50 -5.29 -0.62 -8.85
C ILE A 50 -6.25 -1.77 -8.55
N THR A 51 -7.39 -1.79 -9.22
CA THR A 51 -8.49 -2.71 -8.90
C THR A 51 -8.67 -3.77 -9.96
N GLY A 52 -9.16 -4.94 -9.58
CA GLY A 52 -9.42 -6.04 -10.51
C GLY A 52 -9.52 -7.37 -9.78
N GLU A 53 -10.13 -8.35 -10.43
CA GLU A 53 -10.26 -9.72 -9.89
C GLU A 53 -8.89 -10.41 -9.77
N TRP A 54 -8.86 -11.56 -9.10
CA TRP A 54 -7.71 -12.47 -9.15
C TRP A 54 -7.27 -12.76 -10.60
N GLY A 55 -5.96 -12.78 -10.85
CA GLY A 55 -5.42 -13.08 -12.18
C GLY A 55 -5.55 -11.95 -13.22
N SER A 56 -6.20 -10.82 -12.89
CA SER A 56 -6.33 -9.67 -13.80
C SER A 56 -5.00 -8.98 -14.16
N GLY A 57 -3.92 -9.25 -13.40
CA GLY A 57 -2.59 -8.68 -13.63
C GLY A 57 -2.28 -7.44 -12.79
N LYS A 58 -2.91 -7.25 -11.63
CA LYS A 58 -2.63 -6.16 -10.67
C LYS A 58 -1.15 -6.08 -10.29
N THR A 59 -0.58 -7.17 -9.78
CA THR A 59 0.85 -7.26 -9.40
C THR A 59 1.77 -6.96 -10.59
N SER A 60 1.44 -7.48 -11.78
CA SER A 60 2.17 -7.17 -13.02
C SER A 60 2.14 -5.67 -13.34
N ALA A 61 0.97 -5.02 -13.24
CA ALA A 61 0.83 -3.59 -13.45
C ALA A 61 1.64 -2.77 -12.42
N MET A 62 1.60 -3.19 -11.15
CA MET A 62 2.39 -2.57 -10.07
C MET A 62 3.88 -2.69 -10.33
N ASN A 63 4.39 -3.87 -10.68
CA ASN A 63 5.80 -4.09 -10.99
C ASN A 63 6.28 -3.24 -12.18
N LEU A 64 5.49 -3.21 -13.26
CA LEU A 64 5.81 -2.38 -14.43
C LEU A 64 5.80 -0.89 -14.10
N LEU A 65 4.85 -0.42 -13.30
CA LEU A 65 4.77 0.97 -12.86
C LEU A 65 5.94 1.34 -11.94
N ALA A 66 6.25 0.49 -10.95
CA ALA A 66 7.38 0.65 -10.05
C ALA A 66 8.71 0.75 -10.81
N ASN A 67 8.90 -0.11 -11.82
CA ASN A 67 10.09 -0.08 -12.67
C ASN A 67 10.19 1.20 -13.50
N ALA A 68 9.08 1.66 -14.09
CA ALA A 68 9.07 2.93 -14.84
C ALA A 68 9.37 4.14 -13.94
N LEU A 69 8.87 4.15 -12.70
CA LEU A 69 9.13 5.23 -11.75
C LEU A 69 10.58 5.22 -11.23
N ASN A 70 11.20 4.05 -11.09
CA ASN A 70 12.59 3.91 -10.67
C ASN A 70 13.62 4.45 -11.68
N GLU A 71 13.22 4.73 -12.93
CA GLU A 71 14.10 5.34 -13.93
C GLU A 71 14.49 6.78 -13.55
N SER A 72 13.68 7.48 -12.75
CA SER A 72 13.98 8.82 -12.25
C SER A 72 14.82 8.76 -10.97
N HIS A 73 15.95 9.47 -10.95
CA HIS A 73 16.86 9.50 -9.80
C HIS A 73 16.29 10.16 -8.54
N ASN A 74 15.24 10.97 -8.68
CA ASN A 74 14.57 11.63 -7.55
C ASN A 74 13.43 10.80 -6.97
N ASN A 75 13.08 9.68 -7.61
CA ASN A 75 12.03 8.80 -7.13
C ASN A 75 12.59 7.79 -6.14
N VAL A 76 11.84 7.53 -5.08
CA VAL A 76 12.09 6.48 -4.10
C VAL A 76 10.93 5.52 -4.15
N VAL A 77 11.14 4.34 -4.70
CA VAL A 77 10.10 3.32 -4.84
C VAL A 77 10.25 2.27 -3.75
N LEU A 78 9.22 2.09 -2.94
CA LEU A 78 9.14 1.09 -1.88
C LEU A 78 7.98 0.12 -2.17
N THR A 79 8.21 -1.17 -2.03
CA THR A 79 7.17 -2.21 -2.17
C THR A 79 6.87 -2.84 -0.82
N PHE A 80 5.62 -3.24 -0.60
CA PHE A 80 5.12 -3.95 0.57
C PHE A 80 4.38 -5.20 0.12
N GLU A 81 4.82 -6.32 0.65
CA GLU A 81 4.22 -7.64 0.49
C GLU A 81 3.78 -8.13 1.89
N PRO A 82 2.57 -7.73 2.34
CA PRO A 82 2.11 -7.92 3.72
C PRO A 82 2.27 -9.33 4.26
N LEU A 83 1.91 -10.34 3.45
CA LEU A 83 1.98 -11.75 3.82
C LEU A 83 3.42 -12.23 4.03
N LEU A 84 4.38 -11.73 3.25
CA LEU A 84 5.79 -12.10 3.38
C LEU A 84 6.46 -11.38 4.54
N GLU A 85 6.06 -10.13 4.78
CA GLU A 85 6.67 -9.27 5.78
C GLU A 85 6.22 -9.60 7.20
N GLY A 86 5.00 -10.16 7.34
CA GLY A 86 4.46 -10.55 8.64
C GLY A 86 4.38 -9.38 9.61
N ARG A 87 4.07 -8.19 9.12
CA ARG A 87 3.83 -6.96 9.90
C ARG A 87 2.37 -6.59 9.72
N PHE A 88 1.61 -6.69 10.79
CA PHE A 88 0.15 -6.68 10.71
C PHE A 88 -0.50 -5.63 11.59
N GLY A 89 0.24 -5.06 12.55
CA GLY A 89 -0.16 -3.87 13.29
C GLY A 89 0.15 -2.58 12.52
N VAL A 90 -0.65 -1.53 12.71
CA VAL A 90 -0.39 -0.22 12.10
C VAL A 90 1.03 0.28 12.43
N THR A 91 1.43 0.21 13.70
CA THR A 91 2.76 0.64 14.16
C THR A 91 3.88 -0.20 13.57
N GLU A 92 3.67 -1.51 13.43
CA GLU A 92 4.63 -2.45 12.81
C GLU A 92 4.85 -2.14 11.33
N VAL A 93 3.76 -1.86 10.59
CA VAL A 93 3.82 -1.50 9.17
C VAL A 93 4.51 -0.15 8.99
N LEU A 94 4.27 0.81 9.88
CA LEU A 94 4.97 2.10 9.87
C LEU A 94 6.45 1.99 10.22
N GLU A 95 6.80 1.18 11.21
CA GLU A 95 8.20 0.90 11.53
C GLU A 95 8.91 0.32 10.29
N LEU A 96 8.27 -0.65 9.63
CA LEU A 96 8.78 -1.22 8.39
C LEU A 96 8.92 -0.18 7.28
N PHE A 97 7.96 0.73 7.15
CA PHE A 97 8.05 1.87 6.23
C PHE A 97 9.29 2.72 6.47
N TYR A 98 9.52 3.14 7.72
CA TYR A 98 10.69 3.95 8.02
C TYR A 98 11.99 3.18 7.79
N LEU A 99 12.05 1.88 8.12
CA LEU A 99 13.22 1.06 7.84
C LEU A 99 13.52 0.93 6.34
N LYS A 100 12.48 0.70 5.52
CA LYS A 100 12.60 0.63 4.06
C LYS A 100 13.02 1.97 3.46
N LEU A 101 12.43 3.06 3.92
CA LEU A 101 12.77 4.40 3.47
C LEU A 101 14.21 4.76 3.84
N TYR A 102 14.64 4.45 5.06
CA TYR A 102 16.03 4.61 5.49
C TYR A 102 17.00 3.82 4.61
N ALA A 103 16.70 2.55 4.34
CA ALA A 103 17.52 1.70 3.48
C ALA A 103 17.66 2.27 2.06
N ALA A 104 16.60 2.88 1.54
CA ALA A 104 16.61 3.52 0.22
C ALA A 104 17.40 4.84 0.20
N LEU A 105 17.39 5.62 1.29
CA LEU A 105 17.97 6.97 1.34
C LEU A 105 19.42 7.03 1.85
N SER A 106 19.75 6.23 2.86
CA SER A 106 20.99 6.33 3.65
C SER A 106 22.27 6.25 2.82
N LYS A 107 22.29 5.43 1.76
CA LYS A 107 23.45 5.29 0.88
C LYS A 107 23.81 6.59 0.14
N LYS A 108 22.81 7.39 -0.23
CA LYS A 108 23.00 8.63 -1.02
C LYS A 108 22.92 9.89 -0.15
N ASN A 109 22.39 9.78 1.08
CA ASN A 109 22.16 10.90 1.97
C ASN A 109 22.51 10.51 3.42
N PRO A 110 23.80 10.51 3.80
CA PRO A 110 24.24 10.14 5.14
C PRO A 110 23.63 11.00 6.27
N GLU A 111 23.21 12.23 5.97
CA GLU A 111 22.54 13.12 6.92
C GLU A 111 21.22 12.56 7.45
N VAL A 112 20.60 11.64 6.71
CA VAL A 112 19.32 11.01 7.06
C VAL A 112 19.45 10.10 8.29
N ASP A 113 20.65 9.58 8.58
CA ASP A 113 20.91 8.70 9.73
C ASP A 113 20.44 9.30 11.05
N SER A 114 20.71 10.60 11.25
CA SER A 114 20.35 11.28 12.49
C SER A 114 18.83 11.48 12.64
N ILE A 115 18.13 11.67 11.52
CA ILE A 115 16.67 11.84 11.45
C ILE A 115 16.02 10.49 11.80
N PHE A 116 16.43 9.42 11.13
CA PHE A 116 15.84 8.09 11.32
C PHE A 116 16.16 7.47 12.69
N LYS A 117 17.37 7.69 13.25
CA LYS A 117 17.68 7.24 14.62
C LYS A 117 16.72 7.84 15.65
N LYS A 118 16.42 9.14 15.53
CA LYS A 118 15.45 9.83 16.40
C LYS A 118 14.05 9.27 16.19
N LEU A 119 13.65 9.12 14.92
CA LEU A 119 12.33 8.63 14.52
C LEU A 119 12.04 7.22 15.04
N LEU A 120 12.94 6.27 14.76
CA LEU A 120 12.81 4.89 15.24
C LEU A 120 12.90 4.81 16.77
N GLY A 121 13.71 5.66 17.41
CA GLY A 121 13.76 5.76 18.87
C GLY A 121 12.42 6.19 19.48
N SER A 122 11.78 7.22 18.91
CA SER A 122 10.46 7.66 19.34
C SER A 122 9.36 6.64 19.05
N LEU A 123 9.42 5.97 17.89
CA LEU A 123 8.46 4.91 17.55
C LEU A 123 8.62 3.68 18.47
N GLY A 124 9.86 3.28 18.76
CA GLY A 124 10.17 2.21 19.70
C GLY A 124 9.76 2.52 21.14
N ALA A 125 9.86 3.78 21.58
CA ALA A 125 9.37 4.20 22.89
C ALA A 125 7.84 4.07 23.02
N ILE A 126 7.08 4.36 21.95
CA ILE A 126 5.61 4.15 21.91
C ILE A 126 5.25 2.66 22.05
N VAL A 127 6.07 1.77 21.47
CA VAL A 127 5.87 0.31 21.57
C VAL A 127 6.32 -0.24 22.93
N PHE A 128 7.46 0.23 23.45
CA PHE A 128 8.12 -0.33 24.65
C PHE A 128 7.56 0.19 25.98
N THR A 129 6.96 1.38 26.03
CA THR A 129 6.35 1.93 27.26
C THR A 129 5.10 1.18 27.73
N GLY A 130 4.74 0.05 27.10
CA GLY A 130 3.63 -0.77 27.55
C GLY A 130 2.27 -0.10 27.35
N THR A 131 2.21 1.07 26.70
CA THR A 131 1.07 1.45 25.90
C THR A 131 0.99 0.42 24.78
N LYS A 132 0.43 -0.76 25.10
CA LYS A 132 -0.40 -1.45 24.14
C LYS A 132 -1.23 -0.33 23.54
N LEU A 133 -1.07 -0.08 22.25
CA LEU A 133 -2.14 0.47 21.44
C LEU A 133 -3.26 -0.56 21.53
N SER A 134 -3.87 -0.66 22.71
CA SER A 134 -5.22 -1.08 22.92
C SER A 134 -5.98 -0.01 22.17
N ILE A 135 -6.07 -0.18 20.87
CA ILE A 135 -7.19 0.36 20.14
C ILE A 135 -8.36 -0.28 20.86
N ASP A 136 -8.93 0.43 21.85
CA ASP A 136 -10.23 0.11 22.40
C ASP A 136 -11.17 0.22 21.21
N ILE A 137 -11.27 -0.87 20.45
CA ILE A 137 -12.33 -1.07 19.49
C ILE A 137 -13.55 -1.15 20.40
N PRO A 138 -14.44 -0.14 20.40
CA PRO A 138 -15.60 -0.18 21.27
C PRO A 138 -16.37 -1.45 20.91
N THR A 139 -16.49 -2.38 21.86
CA THR A 139 -17.45 -3.47 21.75
C THR A 139 -18.84 -2.85 21.67
N ILE A 140 -19.53 -3.17 20.58
CA ILE A 140 -20.76 -2.55 20.10
C ILE A 140 -21.84 -2.59 21.19
N GLY A 141 -22.21 -1.41 21.70
CA GLY A 141 -23.60 -1.14 22.07
C GLY A 141 -24.39 -0.83 20.78
N GLU A 142 -25.68 -1.11 20.78
CA GLU A 142 -26.62 -1.20 19.62
C GLU A 142 -26.69 -0.01 18.64
N ALA A 143 -25.87 1.04 18.79
CA ALA A 143 -25.70 2.11 17.81
C ALA A 143 -24.43 1.86 16.99
N GLY A 144 -24.58 1.63 15.67
CA GLY A 144 -23.51 1.24 14.76
C GLY A 144 -22.24 2.10 14.83
N ILE A 145 -21.10 1.48 14.51
CA ILE A 145 -19.76 2.08 14.59
C ILE A 145 -19.61 3.26 13.60
N ASP A 146 -19.27 4.43 14.12
CA ASP A 146 -18.74 5.55 13.34
C ASP A 146 -17.22 5.36 13.13
N PHE A 147 -16.84 4.88 11.94
CA PHE A 147 -15.43 4.72 11.56
C PHE A 147 -14.68 6.06 11.47
N GLY A 148 -15.38 7.16 11.26
CA GLY A 148 -14.81 8.50 11.35
C GLY A 148 -14.28 8.77 12.76
N GLU A 149 -15.06 8.41 13.79
CA GLU A 149 -14.60 8.50 15.19
C GLU A 149 -13.43 7.55 15.50
N LYS A 150 -13.41 6.34 14.92
CA LYS A 150 -12.31 5.38 15.14
C LYS A 150 -11.01 5.85 14.49
N TYR A 151 -11.09 6.35 13.27
CA TYR A 151 -9.98 7.03 12.59
C TYR A 151 -9.52 8.24 13.41
N GLN A 152 -10.46 9.06 13.90
CA GLN A 152 -10.14 10.24 14.68
C GLN A 152 -9.52 9.89 16.04
N LYS A 153 -9.97 8.81 16.70
CA LYS A 153 -9.35 8.30 17.94
C LYS A 153 -7.95 7.78 17.70
N ILE A 154 -7.70 7.07 16.59
CA ILE A 154 -6.35 6.62 16.23
C ILE A 154 -5.47 7.84 15.95
N LEU A 155 -5.95 8.80 15.15
CA LEU A 155 -5.28 10.09 14.95
C LEU A 155 -5.03 10.83 16.27
N ASP A 156 -5.95 10.80 17.21
CA ASP A 156 -5.85 11.49 18.49
C ASP A 156 -4.87 10.79 19.44
N ILE A 157 -4.84 9.46 19.45
CA ILE A 157 -3.81 8.66 20.15
C ILE A 157 -2.43 8.98 19.54
N TRP A 158 -2.37 9.03 18.20
CA TRP A 158 -1.22 9.49 17.42
C TRP A 158 -0.84 10.95 17.69
N LYS A 159 -1.76 11.79 18.21
CA LYS A 159 -1.53 13.19 18.60
C LYS A 159 -1.25 13.37 20.09
N LYS A 160 -1.60 12.42 20.97
CA LYS A 160 -1.58 12.57 22.44
C LYS A 160 -0.42 11.89 23.18
N HIS A 161 0.16 10.77 22.71
CA HIS A 161 1.27 10.07 23.41
C HIS A 161 2.70 10.57 23.07
N ASP A 162 3.32 11.37 23.94
CA ASP A 162 4.73 11.87 23.85
C ASP A 162 5.19 12.31 22.43
N VAL A 163 4.19 12.80 21.68
CA VAL A 163 4.16 12.93 20.23
C VAL A 163 5.00 14.09 19.72
N LYS A 164 5.30 15.07 20.58
CA LYS A 164 6.08 16.24 20.16
C LYS A 164 7.38 15.79 19.48
N SER A 165 8.04 14.75 19.99
CA SER A 165 9.24 14.20 19.36
C SER A 165 8.96 13.56 17.99
N PHE A 166 7.97 12.66 17.89
CA PHE A 166 7.67 11.93 16.66
C PHE A 166 7.10 12.81 15.53
N GLN A 167 6.17 13.72 15.85
CA GLN A 167 5.66 14.71 14.88
C GLN A 167 6.78 15.64 14.40
N GLN A 168 7.65 16.11 15.30
CA GLN A 168 8.80 16.92 14.92
C GLN A 168 9.76 16.13 14.03
N GLN A 169 10.01 14.86 14.31
CA GLN A 169 10.88 14.02 13.50
C GLN A 169 10.27 13.69 12.12
N THR A 170 8.95 13.47 12.07
CA THR A 170 8.21 13.30 10.81
C THR A 170 8.27 14.59 9.98
N ALA A 171 8.11 15.75 10.62
CA ALA A 171 8.26 17.05 9.96
C ALA A 171 9.69 17.29 9.44
N GLN A 172 10.72 16.93 10.22
CA GLN A 172 12.11 16.97 9.79
C GLN A 172 12.38 16.06 8.59
N LEU A 173 11.77 14.88 8.57
CA LEU A 173 11.84 13.98 7.42
C LEU A 173 11.14 14.59 6.19
N ASN A 174 9.94 15.16 6.34
CA ASN A 174 9.25 15.84 5.25
C ASN A 174 10.07 17.00 4.67
N GLU A 175 10.64 17.85 5.53
CA GLU A 175 11.50 18.96 5.11
C GLU A 175 12.73 18.45 4.35
N PHE A 176 13.37 17.39 4.84
CA PHE A 176 14.47 16.74 4.15
C PHE A 176 14.07 16.23 2.75
N LEU A 177 12.93 15.54 2.65
CA LEU A 177 12.43 14.99 1.38
C LEU A 177 12.11 16.10 0.37
N GLN A 178 11.47 17.18 0.81
CA GLN A 178 11.19 18.37 0.00
C GLN A 178 12.47 19.05 -0.50
N ASN A 179 13.44 19.30 0.38
CA ASN A 179 14.70 19.95 0.04
C ASN A 179 15.49 19.16 -1.00
N LYS A 180 15.43 17.83 -0.93
CA LYS A 180 16.05 16.92 -1.91
C LYS A 180 15.17 16.69 -3.14
N LYS A 181 13.96 17.25 -3.18
CA LYS A 181 12.95 17.03 -4.24
C LYS A 181 12.68 15.54 -4.48
N LEU A 182 12.68 14.76 -3.42
CA LEU A 182 12.46 13.32 -3.48
C LEU A 182 10.95 13.05 -3.50
N LYS A 183 10.52 12.21 -4.43
CA LYS A 183 9.14 11.74 -4.52
C LYS A 183 9.08 10.27 -4.16
N ILE A 184 8.27 9.94 -3.15
CA ILE A 184 8.15 8.58 -2.62
C ILE A 184 6.94 7.92 -3.27
N PHE A 185 7.13 6.71 -3.78
CA PHE A 185 6.07 5.86 -4.29
C PHE A 185 6.04 4.57 -3.47
N ILE A 186 4.91 4.29 -2.84
CA ILE A 186 4.70 3.10 -2.02
C ILE A 186 3.73 2.18 -2.72
N PHE A 187 4.12 0.94 -2.95
CA PHE A 187 3.30 -0.09 -3.54
C PHE A 187 2.91 -1.09 -2.44
N ILE A 188 1.62 -1.30 -2.21
CA ILE A 188 1.10 -2.27 -1.26
C ILE A 188 0.27 -3.29 -2.04
N ASP A 189 0.73 -4.53 -2.13
CA ASP A 189 0.03 -5.57 -2.89
C ASP A 189 -0.65 -6.58 -1.97
N GLU A 190 -1.59 -7.34 -2.54
CA GLU A 190 -2.25 -8.49 -1.93
C GLU A 190 -2.93 -8.24 -0.57
N ILE A 191 -3.39 -7.01 -0.30
CA ILE A 191 -4.13 -6.74 0.93
C ILE A 191 -5.44 -7.53 0.99
N ASP A 192 -6.02 -7.88 -0.16
CA ASP A 192 -7.24 -8.69 -0.30
C ASP A 192 -7.06 -10.15 0.16
N ARG A 193 -5.83 -10.59 0.43
CA ARG A 193 -5.54 -11.92 1.00
C ARG A 193 -5.43 -11.91 2.52
N LEU A 194 -5.50 -10.74 3.14
CA LEU A 194 -5.32 -10.60 4.57
C LEU A 194 -6.63 -10.82 5.35
N PRO A 195 -6.53 -11.28 6.61
CA PRO A 195 -7.63 -11.20 7.56
C PRO A 195 -8.15 -9.76 7.74
N PRO A 196 -9.43 -9.58 8.09
CA PRO A 196 -10.08 -8.26 8.15
C PRO A 196 -9.34 -7.24 9.03
N GLU A 197 -8.82 -7.69 10.16
CA GLU A 197 -8.04 -6.86 11.09
C GLU A 197 -6.75 -6.33 10.47
N HIS A 198 -6.11 -7.10 9.61
CA HIS A 198 -4.85 -6.74 8.96
C HIS A 198 -5.11 -5.89 7.73
N ILE A 199 -6.19 -6.14 6.97
CA ILE A 199 -6.67 -5.23 5.93
C ILE A 199 -6.79 -3.82 6.50
N ILE A 200 -7.50 -3.67 7.62
CA ILE A 200 -7.71 -2.36 8.24
C ILE A 200 -6.39 -1.71 8.67
N SER A 201 -5.42 -2.49 9.18
CA SER A 201 -4.09 -1.95 9.47
C SER A 201 -3.42 -1.31 8.26
N PHE A 202 -3.45 -1.97 7.10
CA PHE A 202 -2.86 -1.42 5.86
C PHE A 202 -3.66 -0.24 5.30
N LEU A 203 -4.99 -0.26 5.42
CA LEU A 203 -5.84 0.86 5.03
C LEU A 203 -5.59 2.09 5.93
N MET A 204 -5.42 1.90 7.23
CA MET A 204 -5.05 2.98 8.16
C MET A 204 -3.62 3.48 7.92
N PHE A 205 -2.68 2.58 7.62
CA PHE A 205 -1.34 2.96 7.20
C PHE A 205 -1.37 3.85 5.96
N ALA A 206 -2.13 3.48 4.91
CA ALA A 206 -2.30 4.29 3.71
C ALA A 206 -2.85 5.70 4.02
N ARG A 207 -3.74 5.82 5.02
CA ARG A 207 -4.21 7.14 5.50
C ARG A 207 -3.13 7.95 6.20
N ILE A 208 -2.33 7.31 7.05
CA ILE A 208 -1.25 8.00 7.76
C ILE A 208 -0.22 8.53 6.76
N LEU A 209 0.03 7.79 5.67
CA LEU A 209 0.91 8.21 4.59
C LEU A 209 0.45 9.50 3.88
N GLU A 210 -0.83 9.86 3.92
CA GLU A 210 -1.35 11.13 3.37
C GLU A 210 -0.81 12.37 4.13
N THR A 211 -0.23 12.18 5.33
CA THR A 211 0.40 13.26 6.12
C THR A 211 1.82 13.60 5.67
N PHE A 212 2.42 12.75 4.82
CA PHE A 212 3.71 13.04 4.21
C PHE A 212 3.54 13.97 3.03
N GLU A 213 4.62 14.64 2.66
CA GLU A 213 4.68 15.42 1.43
C GLU A 213 5.45 14.65 0.36
N ASN A 214 5.05 14.82 -0.90
CA ASN A 214 5.58 14.14 -2.08
C ASN A 214 5.50 12.61 -1.97
N LEU A 215 4.41 12.07 -1.40
CA LEU A 215 4.22 10.64 -1.20
C LEU A 215 2.96 10.12 -1.87
N ILE A 216 3.15 9.17 -2.79
CA ILE A 216 2.09 8.52 -3.52
C ILE A 216 2.01 7.05 -3.10
N CYS A 217 0.87 6.64 -2.54
CA CYS A 217 0.58 5.25 -2.20
C CYS A 217 -0.24 4.60 -3.32
N ILE A 218 0.15 3.42 -3.75
CA ILE A 218 -0.51 2.61 -4.78
C ILE A 218 -0.85 1.26 -4.14
N VAL A 219 -2.13 0.92 -4.12
CA VAL A 219 -2.63 -0.30 -3.47
C VAL A 219 -3.27 -1.21 -4.51
N GLY A 220 -2.79 -2.44 -4.63
CA GLY A 220 -3.45 -3.50 -5.38
C GLY A 220 -4.60 -4.08 -4.58
N VAL A 221 -5.83 -4.05 -5.12
CA VAL A 221 -7.03 -4.47 -4.39
C VAL A 221 -8.00 -5.24 -5.28
N ASP A 222 -8.37 -6.44 -4.83
CA ASP A 222 -9.64 -7.06 -5.22
C ASP A 222 -10.77 -6.54 -4.30
N TYR A 223 -11.64 -5.69 -4.84
CA TYR A 223 -12.64 -4.98 -4.04
C TYR A 223 -13.65 -5.92 -3.42
N ASP A 224 -14.11 -6.91 -4.18
CA ASP A 224 -15.13 -7.85 -3.71
C ASP A 224 -14.57 -8.73 -2.60
N GLN A 225 -13.33 -9.19 -2.73
CA GLN A 225 -12.64 -9.96 -1.70
C GLN A 225 -12.42 -9.15 -0.42
N VAL A 226 -11.95 -7.90 -0.53
CA VAL A 226 -11.80 -7.03 0.65
C VAL A 226 -13.14 -6.79 1.32
N ILE A 227 -14.20 -6.47 0.56
CA ILE A 227 -15.53 -6.22 1.12
C ILE A 227 -16.04 -7.47 1.83
N GLN A 228 -15.96 -8.65 1.20
CA GLN A 228 -16.39 -9.91 1.81
C GLN A 228 -15.62 -10.20 3.10
N SER A 229 -14.29 -10.01 3.09
CA SER A 229 -13.45 -10.16 4.28
C SER A 229 -13.93 -9.23 5.41
N LEU A 230 -14.09 -7.94 5.10
CA LEU A 230 -14.57 -6.95 6.08
C LEU A 230 -15.99 -7.24 6.61
N MET A 231 -16.88 -7.75 5.77
CA MET A 231 -18.24 -8.14 6.15
C MET A 231 -18.29 -9.39 7.03
N ALA A 232 -17.36 -10.33 6.83
CA ALA A 232 -17.28 -11.55 7.63
C ALA A 232 -16.85 -11.27 9.09
N SER A 233 -16.25 -10.10 9.35
CA SER A 233 -15.84 -9.72 10.70
C SER A 233 -16.98 -9.10 11.50
N SER A 234 -17.33 -9.76 12.61
CA SER A 234 -18.26 -9.22 13.61
C SER A 234 -17.72 -8.00 14.34
N THR A 235 -16.41 -7.74 14.26
CA THR A 235 -15.73 -6.63 14.94
C THR A 235 -16.01 -5.28 14.29
N TYR A 236 -16.34 -5.25 13.01
CA TYR A 236 -16.30 -4.02 12.22
C TYR A 236 -17.67 -3.43 11.88
N SER A 237 -18.79 -4.03 12.29
CA SER A 237 -20.16 -3.51 12.00
C SER A 237 -20.40 -3.13 10.53
N LEU A 238 -19.57 -3.66 9.61
CA LEU A 238 -19.70 -3.51 8.17
C LEU A 238 -20.67 -4.58 7.68
N ASN A 239 -21.86 -4.64 8.31
CA ASN A 239 -22.83 -5.72 8.10
C ASN A 239 -23.58 -5.59 6.76
N SER A 240 -23.24 -4.57 5.96
CA SER A 240 -23.75 -4.41 4.61
C SER A 240 -22.61 -4.07 3.65
N TYR A 241 -22.75 -4.62 2.44
CA TYR A 241 -21.84 -4.39 1.33
C TYR A 241 -21.67 -2.89 1.04
N GLU A 242 -22.77 -2.13 1.04
CA GLU A 242 -22.73 -0.69 0.77
C GLU A 242 -21.88 0.09 1.77
N ARG A 243 -21.90 -0.27 3.06
CA ARG A 243 -21.09 0.40 4.08
C ARG A 243 -19.60 0.07 3.91
N ALA A 244 -19.29 -1.20 3.68
CA ALA A 244 -17.91 -1.64 3.44
C ALA A 244 -17.34 -0.98 2.17
N LYS A 245 -18.12 -0.97 1.09
CA LYS A 245 -17.76 -0.30 -0.16
C LYS A 245 -17.56 1.19 0.03
N SER A 246 -18.51 1.88 0.69
CA SER A 246 -18.40 3.32 0.97
C SER A 246 -17.16 3.66 1.80
N TYR A 247 -16.77 2.79 2.74
CA TYR A 247 -15.55 2.95 3.51
C TYR A 247 -14.32 2.88 2.61
N ILE A 248 -14.18 1.79 1.82
CA ILE A 248 -13.04 1.58 0.93
C ILE A 248 -12.93 2.69 -0.12
N ASP A 249 -14.05 3.09 -0.73
CA ASP A 249 -14.07 4.14 -1.75
C ASP A 249 -13.53 5.48 -1.21
N LYS A 250 -13.79 5.79 0.07
CA LYS A 250 -13.27 7.02 0.68
C LYS A 250 -11.75 7.00 0.84
N LEU A 251 -11.12 5.82 0.92
CA LEU A 251 -9.67 5.67 1.16
C LEU A 251 -8.84 6.02 -0.06
N PHE A 252 -9.42 5.92 -1.26
CA PHE A 252 -8.70 6.12 -2.50
C PHE A 252 -9.09 7.44 -3.13
N HIS A 253 -8.08 8.23 -3.48
CA HIS A 253 -8.24 9.48 -4.22
C HIS A 253 -8.52 9.22 -5.70
N ALA A 254 -8.01 8.10 -6.22
CA ALA A 254 -8.25 7.64 -7.59
C ALA A 254 -8.27 6.12 -7.65
N GLN A 255 -9.02 5.57 -8.60
CA GLN A 255 -9.13 4.13 -8.84
C GLN A 255 -8.91 3.83 -10.32
N PHE A 256 -8.06 2.85 -10.62
CA PHE A 256 -7.78 2.37 -11.97
C PHE A 256 -8.09 0.89 -12.04
N HIS A 257 -9.17 0.55 -12.73
CA HIS A 257 -9.64 -0.83 -12.86
C HIS A 257 -8.97 -1.54 -14.04
N ILE A 258 -8.48 -2.76 -13.80
CA ILE A 258 -7.94 -3.66 -14.82
C ILE A 258 -9.06 -4.62 -15.23
N HIS A 259 -9.61 -4.38 -16.42
CA HIS A 259 -10.61 -5.27 -17.01
C HIS A 259 -9.97 -6.59 -17.45
N HIS A 260 -10.54 -7.72 -17.03
CA HIS A 260 -10.15 -9.03 -17.50
C HIS A 260 -10.58 -9.20 -18.97
N ASN A 261 -9.65 -8.99 -19.90
CA ASN A 261 -10.00 -8.99 -21.33
C ASN A 261 -9.97 -10.41 -21.91
N GLN A 262 -11.07 -11.17 -21.78
CA GLN A 262 -11.21 -12.52 -22.34
C GLN A 262 -11.02 -12.56 -23.88
N SER A 263 -11.23 -11.44 -24.58
CA SER A 263 -11.10 -11.35 -26.04
C SER A 263 -9.67 -11.52 -26.58
N ILE A 264 -8.64 -11.25 -25.76
CA ILE A 264 -7.23 -11.40 -26.16
C ILE A 264 -6.76 -12.85 -26.01
N LEU A 265 -7.31 -13.57 -25.04
CA LEU A 265 -7.09 -15.01 -24.91
C LEU A 265 -7.69 -15.76 -26.11
N ALA A 266 -8.86 -15.32 -26.61
CA ALA A 266 -9.48 -15.89 -27.80
C ALA A 266 -8.67 -15.67 -29.09
N SER A 267 -7.90 -14.57 -29.20
CA SER A 267 -7.05 -14.30 -30.37
C SER A 267 -5.67 -14.94 -30.27
N LEU A 268 -5.19 -15.25 -29.06
CA LEU A 268 -3.96 -16.03 -28.82
C LEU A 268 -4.16 -17.55 -28.95
N LEU A 269 -5.40 -18.04 -28.89
CA LEU A 269 -5.75 -19.45 -29.10
C LEU A 269 -6.00 -19.82 -30.58
N ILE A 270 -5.87 -18.87 -31.51
CA ILE A 270 -6.09 -19.07 -32.96
C ILE A 270 -4.76 -19.10 -33.76
N ILE A 271 -3.61 -19.13 -33.09
CA ILE A 271 -2.29 -19.33 -33.74
C ILE A 271 -1.72 -20.66 -33.28
#